data_AF-A0A1V4VFW9-F1
#
_entry.id   AF-A0A1V4VFW9-F1
#
_cell.length_a   1.000
_cell.length_b   1.000
_cell.length_c   1.000
_cell.angle_alpha   90.00
_cell.angle_beta   90.00
_cell.angle_gamma   90.00
#
_symmetry.space_group_name_H-M   'P 1'
#
loop_
_entity.id
_entity.type
_entity.pdbx_description
1 polymer ?
#
loop_
_entity_poly.entity_id
_entity_poly.type
_entity_poly.pdbx_seq_one_letter_code
_entity_poly.pdbx_strand_id
1 'polypeptide(L)'
;MKVYFDKQASTGDINASMFTVKDDVTDEVYGFTMSYNSGTGYSGIADSAMNKGTTVTLSLTNALKYDRLYKVTISNLLRDNNGISLGNYKNRRDLTFKIRTPRSASDGSYSAAPVVTYTIPNTTSNDTYAAYEDNLGAIFDRPLDATFVANDLLDTTDAVYGMTSNYTRNGVAVVYDSVIDASYVTGAENYKAFGNQANTYFFFPECVNSNSYAIYNRVYDAGSKKYTLSIPSVQDVYGTWWTINSSVTFETVDSDLPGWMESAPVDNGSSDGILRITWDAPPASYGATPSGYNVYVSDSEYAQYTLLNTEGLITSGTSYSKDVGAGDYYVRVVPVKNNIVNGSYPGSSGFSRVVLVTVTP
;
A
#
# COMPACT_ATOMS: atom_id res chain seq x y z
N MET A 1 16.89 9.43 9.11
CA MET A 1 15.56 9.54 8.47
C MET A 1 14.61 8.58 9.16
N LYS A 2 13.33 8.96 9.36
CA LYS A 2 12.30 8.07 9.90
C LYS A 2 11.21 7.85 8.86
N VAL A 3 10.79 6.60 8.69
CA VAL A 3 9.71 6.16 7.80
C VAL A 3 8.63 5.52 8.68
N TYR A 4 7.38 5.88 8.42
CA TYR A 4 6.25 5.48 9.23
C TYR A 4 5.29 4.63 8.41
N PHE A 5 4.84 3.54 9.03
CA PHE A 5 3.79 2.69 8.52
C PHE A 5 2.63 2.74 9.52
N ASP A 6 1.42 2.90 9.01
CA ASP A 6 0.17 2.81 9.78
C ASP A 6 -0.15 1.38 10.24
N LYS A 7 0.66 0.40 9.81
CA LYS A 7 0.52 -1.02 10.13
C LYS A 7 1.67 -1.54 10.98
N GLN A 8 1.41 -2.59 11.75
CA GLN A 8 2.37 -3.21 12.67
C GLN A 8 3.11 -4.35 11.96
N ALA A 9 4.39 -4.20 11.63
CA ALA A 9 5.16 -5.30 11.07
C ALA A 9 5.56 -6.33 12.13
N SER A 10 5.58 -7.60 11.74
CA SER A 10 6.05 -8.70 12.57
C SER A 10 7.57 -8.68 12.76
N THR A 11 8.05 -9.22 13.87
CA THR A 11 9.48 -9.29 14.18
C THR A 11 10.19 -10.19 13.16
N GLY A 12 11.08 -9.60 12.35
CA GLY A 12 11.85 -10.31 11.31
C GLY A 12 11.44 -9.97 9.87
N ASP A 13 10.26 -9.40 9.67
CA ASP A 13 9.75 -9.03 8.34
C ASP A 13 10.26 -7.67 7.84
N ILE A 14 10.98 -6.92 8.69
CA ILE A 14 11.65 -5.67 8.29
C ILE A 14 13.14 -5.84 8.49
N ASN A 15 13.88 -5.60 7.42
CA ASN A 15 15.34 -5.55 7.45
C ASN A 15 15.88 -4.48 6.49
N ALA A 16 17.17 -4.16 6.62
CA ALA A 16 17.79 -3.05 5.88
C ALA A 16 17.78 -3.23 4.35
N SER A 17 17.75 -4.46 3.82
CA SER A 17 17.74 -4.68 2.37
C SER A 17 16.43 -4.29 1.70
N MET A 18 15.37 -4.08 2.50
CA MET A 18 14.07 -3.62 2.02
C MET A 18 14.02 -2.12 1.74
N PHE A 19 15.09 -1.38 2.03
CA PHE A 19 15.12 0.07 1.87
C PHE A 19 16.29 0.49 0.98
N THR A 20 16.10 1.54 0.21
CA THR A 20 17.20 2.19 -0.52
C THR A 20 17.01 3.69 -0.47
N VAL A 21 18.11 4.42 -0.30
CA VAL A 21 18.16 5.89 -0.37
C VAL A 21 19.19 6.27 -1.43
N LYS A 22 18.78 7.00 -2.46
CA LYS A 22 19.66 7.43 -3.56
C LYS A 22 19.52 8.93 -3.83
N ASP A 23 20.60 9.59 -4.24
CA ASP A 23 20.52 10.92 -4.85
C ASP A 23 19.70 10.82 -6.16
N ASP A 24 18.70 11.68 -6.35
CA ASP A 24 17.79 11.59 -7.50
C ASP A 24 18.49 11.88 -8.84
N VAL A 25 19.62 12.58 -8.80
CA VAL A 25 20.37 13.03 -9.99
C VAL A 25 21.58 12.15 -10.26
N THR A 26 22.39 11.84 -9.25
CA THR A 26 23.60 11.02 -9.44
C THR A 26 23.36 9.52 -9.27
N ASP A 27 22.18 9.12 -8.76
CA ASP A 27 21.84 7.74 -8.37
C ASP A 27 22.83 7.14 -7.35
N GLU A 28 23.63 7.98 -6.69
CA GLU A 28 24.55 7.61 -5.61
C GLU A 28 23.73 6.98 -4.46
N VAL A 29 24.08 5.75 -4.09
CA VAL A 29 23.41 5.00 -3.01
C VAL A 29 24.01 5.39 -1.67
N TYR A 30 23.16 5.81 -0.74
CA TYR A 30 23.56 6.19 0.61
C TYR A 30 23.46 4.98 1.54
N GLY A 31 24.60 4.61 2.14
CA GLY A 31 24.64 3.60 3.20
C GLY A 31 23.93 4.08 4.48
N PHE A 32 23.33 3.15 5.21
CA PHE A 32 22.70 3.39 6.50
C PHE A 32 22.75 2.15 7.39
N THR A 33 22.62 2.36 8.70
CA THR A 33 22.14 1.34 9.63
C THR A 33 20.64 1.51 9.84
N MET A 34 19.95 0.42 10.17
CA MET A 34 18.50 0.41 10.36
C MET A 34 18.16 -0.03 11.78
N SER A 35 17.21 0.67 12.40
CA SER A 35 16.44 0.18 13.55
C SER A 35 14.96 0.35 13.28
N TYR A 36 14.12 -0.39 13.99
CA TYR A 36 12.68 -0.21 13.92
C TYR A 36 12.01 -0.44 15.27
N ASN A 37 10.83 0.14 15.45
CA ASN A 37 9.93 -0.12 16.57
C ASN A 37 8.53 -0.39 15.99
N SER A 38 7.90 -1.47 16.43
CA SER A 38 6.60 -1.95 15.95
C SER A 38 5.65 -2.17 17.12
N GLY A 39 4.39 -1.77 16.97
CA GLY A 39 3.41 -1.76 18.05
C GLY A 39 3.43 -0.39 18.75
N THR A 40 4.05 -0.30 19.92
CA THR A 40 4.10 0.93 20.72
C THR A 40 5.35 1.76 20.40
N GLY A 41 5.27 2.71 19.47
CA GLY A 41 6.50 3.43 19.08
C GLY A 41 6.42 4.56 18.07
N TYR A 42 5.24 5.07 17.73
CA TYR A 42 5.16 6.24 16.86
C TYR A 42 5.86 7.45 17.49
N SER A 43 6.83 8.02 16.79
CA SER A 43 7.43 9.31 17.16
C SER A 43 7.72 10.12 15.91
N GLY A 44 7.02 11.24 15.69
CA GLY A 44 7.25 12.15 14.56
C GLY A 44 6.08 12.33 13.58
N ILE A 45 4.93 11.71 13.86
CA ILE A 45 3.61 12.24 13.47
C ILE A 45 3.07 13.00 14.69
N ALA A 46 2.38 14.12 14.48
CA ALA A 46 1.89 14.97 15.57
C ALA A 46 0.77 14.34 16.43
N ASP A 47 0.32 13.13 16.08
CA ASP A 47 -0.85 12.50 16.68
C ASP A 47 -0.49 11.33 17.59
N SER A 48 -1.01 11.37 18.83
CA SER A 48 -0.76 10.39 19.90
C SER A 48 -1.60 9.12 19.79
N ALA A 49 -2.60 9.07 18.90
CA ALA A 49 -3.54 7.96 18.77
C ALA A 49 -3.02 6.82 17.87
N MET A 50 -2.01 7.05 17.02
CA MET A 50 -1.40 5.98 16.22
C MET A 50 -0.48 5.06 17.05
N ASN A 51 -1.05 4.21 17.90
CA ASN A 51 -0.31 3.39 18.88
C ASN A 51 -0.04 1.93 18.45
N LYS A 52 -0.32 1.56 17.19
CA LYS A 52 -0.20 0.19 16.64
C LYS A 52 0.46 0.13 15.26
N GLY A 53 1.42 1.01 14.97
CA GLY A 53 2.12 1.01 13.69
C GLY A 53 3.62 0.72 13.81
N THR A 54 4.33 0.92 12.70
CA THR A 54 5.77 0.67 12.63
C THR A 54 6.54 1.91 12.27
N THR A 55 7.57 2.22 13.05
CA THR A 55 8.55 3.26 12.71
C THR A 55 9.86 2.59 12.36
N VAL A 56 10.37 2.88 11.15
CA VAL A 56 11.71 2.48 10.71
C VAL A 56 12.61 3.70 10.74
N THR A 57 13.74 3.61 11.44
CA THR A 57 14.78 4.64 11.47
C THR A 57 15.96 4.20 10.61
N LEU A 58 16.21 4.94 9.54
CA LEU A 58 17.41 4.81 8.70
C LEU A 58 18.45 5.83 9.17
N SER A 59 19.48 5.35 9.85
CA SER A 59 20.63 6.14 10.32
C SER A 59 21.69 6.16 9.23
N LEU A 60 21.62 7.19 8.38
CA LEU A 60 22.51 7.36 7.23
C LEU A 60 23.96 7.54 7.71
N THR A 61 24.89 6.88 7.04
CA THR A 61 26.33 6.92 7.37
C THR A 61 26.91 8.33 7.20
N ASN A 62 26.38 9.09 6.24
CA ASN A 62 26.72 10.48 5.99
C ASN A 62 25.45 11.34 5.97
N ALA A 63 25.58 12.60 6.36
CA ALA A 63 24.51 13.58 6.19
C ALA A 63 24.16 13.74 4.70
N LEU A 64 22.88 13.94 4.41
CA LEU A 64 22.43 14.25 3.05
C LEU A 64 22.84 15.69 2.69
N LYS A 65 23.11 15.94 1.41
CA LYS A 65 23.44 17.28 0.91
C LYS A 65 22.22 18.20 1.02
N TYR A 66 22.45 19.50 1.20
CA TYR A 66 21.40 20.51 1.25
C TYR A 66 20.73 20.72 -0.11
N ASP A 67 19.46 21.12 -0.08
CA ASP A 67 18.65 21.48 -1.24
C ASP A 67 18.71 20.46 -2.39
N ARG A 68 18.61 19.18 -2.02
CA ARG A 68 18.85 18.05 -2.92
C ARG A 68 17.69 17.07 -2.86
N LEU A 69 17.34 16.52 -4.02
CA LEU A 69 16.33 15.47 -4.12
C LEU A 69 16.96 14.09 -3.91
N TYR A 70 16.28 13.27 -3.13
CA TYR A 70 16.64 11.88 -2.88
C TYR A 70 15.45 10.98 -3.16
N LYS A 71 15.67 9.86 -3.84
CA LYS A 71 14.70 8.77 -3.98
C LYS A 71 14.83 7.85 -2.78
N VAL A 72 13.72 7.58 -2.12
CA VAL A 72 13.58 6.56 -1.08
C VAL A 72 12.69 5.48 -1.62
N THR A 73 13.22 4.27 -1.71
CA THR A 73 12.50 3.10 -2.20
C THR A 73 12.30 2.11 -1.05
N ILE A 74 11.07 1.65 -0.88
CA ILE A 74 10.67 0.62 0.06
C ILE A 74 10.23 -0.59 -0.76
N SER A 75 10.84 -1.74 -0.48
CA SER A 75 10.55 -2.98 -1.17
C SER A 75 9.08 -3.37 -1.05
N ASN A 76 8.50 -3.82 -2.17
CA ASN A 76 7.19 -4.44 -2.23
C ASN A 76 7.03 -5.69 -1.33
N LEU A 77 8.14 -6.22 -0.81
CA LEU A 77 8.18 -7.40 0.06
C LEU A 77 7.98 -7.09 1.53
N LEU A 78 8.05 -5.81 1.96
CA LEU A 78 7.82 -5.43 3.36
C LEU A 78 6.40 -5.82 3.79
N ARG A 79 6.25 -6.48 4.96
CA ARG A 79 4.97 -7.07 5.40
C ARG A 79 4.46 -6.48 6.72
N ASP A 80 3.14 -6.42 6.82
CA ASP A 80 2.39 -6.22 8.05
C ASP A 80 2.34 -7.55 8.86
N ASN A 81 1.92 -7.51 10.12
CA ASN A 81 1.85 -8.67 11.02
C ASN A 81 0.78 -9.70 10.63
N ASN A 82 -0.22 -9.28 9.85
CA ASN A 82 -1.17 -10.16 9.19
C ASN A 82 -0.55 -10.88 7.98
N GLY A 83 0.71 -10.58 7.66
CA GLY A 83 1.51 -11.16 6.60
C GLY A 83 1.27 -10.60 5.19
N ILE A 84 0.40 -9.59 5.07
CA ILE A 84 0.15 -8.89 3.81
C ILE A 84 1.30 -7.92 3.52
N SER A 85 1.85 -7.97 2.30
CA SER A 85 2.96 -7.09 1.90
C SER A 85 2.51 -5.74 1.36
N LEU A 86 3.39 -4.74 1.39
CA LEU A 86 3.19 -3.44 0.75
C LEU A 86 2.88 -3.58 -0.75
N GLY A 87 3.54 -4.54 -1.40
CA GLY A 87 3.29 -4.89 -2.79
C GLY A 87 1.86 -5.34 -3.06
N ASN A 88 1.18 -5.91 -2.06
CA ASN A 88 -0.22 -6.28 -2.16
C ASN A 88 -1.12 -5.11 -2.53
N TYR A 89 -0.83 -3.95 -1.93
CA TYR A 89 -1.57 -2.70 -2.10
C TYR A 89 -0.93 -1.75 -3.11
N LYS A 90 0.09 -2.19 -3.87
CA LYS A 90 0.83 -1.32 -4.83
C LYS A 90 1.14 -2.05 -6.13
N ASN A 91 0.30 -2.99 -6.54
CA ASN A 91 0.48 -3.81 -7.75
C ASN A 91 1.87 -4.46 -7.84
N ARG A 92 2.38 -4.88 -6.68
CA ARG A 92 3.70 -5.50 -6.48
C ARG A 92 4.87 -4.65 -6.95
N ARG A 93 4.72 -3.34 -6.90
CA ARG A 93 5.82 -2.42 -7.14
C ARG A 93 6.38 -1.95 -5.81
N ASP A 94 7.67 -1.66 -5.83
CA ASP A 94 8.29 -0.95 -4.73
C ASP A 94 7.63 0.41 -4.58
N LEU A 95 7.43 0.81 -3.33
CA LEU A 95 6.95 2.14 -3.04
C LEU A 95 8.14 3.08 -3.12
N THR A 96 8.08 4.05 -4.04
CA THR A 96 9.12 5.07 -4.16
C THR A 96 8.51 6.44 -3.91
N PHE A 97 9.14 7.17 -2.99
CA PHE A 97 8.88 8.58 -2.80
C PHE A 97 10.19 9.34 -2.87
N LYS A 98 10.09 10.63 -3.14
CA LYS A 98 11.22 11.54 -3.14
C LYS A 98 11.14 12.42 -1.91
N ILE A 99 12.30 12.76 -1.38
CA ILE A 99 12.43 13.79 -0.37
C ILE A 99 13.34 14.87 -0.90
N ARG A 100 12.97 16.14 -0.70
CA ARG A 100 13.87 17.27 -0.88
C ARG A 100 14.41 17.68 0.48
N THR A 101 15.73 17.61 0.64
CA THR A 101 16.37 18.14 1.82
C THR A 101 16.24 19.67 1.87
N PRO A 102 16.09 20.25 3.07
CA PRO A 102 16.08 21.70 3.23
C PRO A 102 17.40 22.33 2.80
N ARG A 103 17.37 23.67 2.65
CA ARG A 103 18.59 24.47 2.54
C ARG A 103 19.35 24.44 3.86
N SER A 104 20.63 24.81 3.80
CA SER A 104 21.42 25.04 5.01
C SER A 104 20.92 26.29 5.74
N ALA A 105 20.74 26.18 7.06
CA ALA A 105 20.67 27.33 7.95
C ALA A 105 22.06 27.96 8.12
N SER A 106 22.11 29.13 8.76
CA SER A 106 23.36 29.89 8.97
C SER A 106 24.40 29.15 9.83
N ASP A 107 23.96 28.19 10.65
CA ASP A 107 24.79 27.36 11.51
C ASP A 107 25.25 26.04 10.85
N GLY A 108 24.89 25.83 9.57
CA GLY A 108 25.19 24.59 8.87
C GLY A 108 24.29 23.43 9.26
N SER A 109 23.14 23.66 9.89
CA SER A 109 22.05 22.67 10.06
C SER A 109 21.02 22.74 8.92
N TYR A 110 20.03 21.85 8.91
CA TYR A 110 18.90 21.97 7.98
C TYR A 110 17.93 23.06 8.44
N SER A 111 17.49 23.93 7.52
CA SER A 111 16.65 25.08 7.84
C SER A 111 15.19 24.76 8.19
N ALA A 112 14.72 23.53 7.93
CA ALA A 112 13.33 23.11 8.09
C ALA A 112 13.21 21.58 8.11
N ALA A 113 11.98 21.05 8.09
CA ALA A 113 11.72 19.64 7.78
C ALA A 113 11.83 19.38 6.26
N PRO A 114 12.24 18.16 5.83
CA PRO A 114 12.30 17.82 4.41
C PRO A 114 10.91 17.77 3.78
N VAL A 115 10.81 18.22 2.52
CA VAL A 115 9.58 18.15 1.73
C VAL A 115 9.46 16.76 1.13
N VAL A 116 8.35 16.09 1.38
CA VAL A 116 8.07 14.77 0.79
C VAL A 116 7.27 14.99 -0.49
N THR A 117 7.75 14.45 -1.60
CA THR A 117 6.96 14.31 -2.82
C THR A 117 6.83 12.84 -3.13
N TYR A 118 5.60 12.35 -3.29
CA TYR A 118 5.42 10.98 -3.73
C TYR A 118 5.43 10.96 -5.26
N THR A 119 6.16 10.01 -5.84
CA THR A 119 6.01 9.70 -7.27
C THR A 119 5.66 8.23 -7.37
N ILE A 120 4.38 7.91 -7.61
CA ILE A 120 4.05 6.61 -8.19
C ILE A 120 4.76 6.63 -9.56
N PRO A 121 5.66 5.67 -9.87
CA PRO A 121 6.29 5.62 -11.18
C PRO A 121 5.23 5.67 -12.28
N ASN A 122 5.41 6.65 -13.17
CA ASN A 122 4.54 6.88 -14.32
C ASN A 122 4.53 5.64 -15.22
N THR A 123 3.33 5.20 -15.52
CA THR A 123 3.00 4.08 -16.40
C THR A 123 3.13 4.49 -17.86
N THR A 124 3.41 3.54 -18.73
CA THR A 124 2.87 3.57 -20.09
C THR A 124 1.36 3.83 -20.01
N SER A 125 0.88 4.81 -20.75
CA SER A 125 -0.37 5.59 -20.65
C SER A 125 -1.73 4.90 -20.40
N ASN A 126 -1.82 3.59 -20.16
CA ASN A 126 -3.09 2.85 -20.16
C ASN A 126 -3.46 2.20 -18.81
N ASP A 127 -2.61 2.36 -17.80
CA ASP A 127 -2.78 1.72 -16.50
C ASP A 127 -3.58 2.62 -15.53
N THR A 128 -4.91 2.48 -15.54
CA THR A 128 -5.80 3.03 -14.50
C THR A 128 -5.70 2.17 -13.24
N TYR A 129 -4.55 2.19 -12.58
CA TYR A 129 -4.32 1.42 -11.36
C TYR A 129 -4.32 2.32 -10.11
N ALA A 130 -5.50 2.80 -9.71
CA ALA A 130 -5.72 2.98 -8.27
C ALA A 130 -5.49 1.58 -7.66
N ALA A 131 -4.52 1.45 -6.76
CA ALA A 131 -4.30 0.16 -6.14
C ALA A 131 -5.54 -0.23 -5.33
N TYR A 132 -5.85 -1.52 -5.33
CA TYR A 132 -7.00 -2.06 -4.61
C TYR A 132 -6.91 -1.67 -3.14
N GLU A 133 -7.87 -0.87 -2.68
CA GLU A 133 -8.07 -0.53 -1.27
C GLU A 133 -6.90 0.24 -0.61
N ASP A 134 -6.14 1.02 -1.37
CA ASP A 134 -5.06 1.84 -0.82
C ASP A 134 -5.59 2.99 0.06
N ASN A 135 -4.79 3.38 1.05
CA ASN A 135 -5.07 4.59 1.83
C ASN A 135 -5.04 5.80 0.89
N LEU A 136 -5.98 6.73 1.10
CA LEU A 136 -5.98 7.97 0.34
C LEU A 136 -4.89 8.91 0.85
N GLY A 137 -4.22 9.62 -0.07
CA GLY A 137 -3.22 10.62 0.27
C GLY A 137 -3.25 11.83 -0.66
N ALA A 138 -2.94 13.00 -0.11
CA ALA A 138 -2.78 14.26 -0.82
C ALA A 138 -1.36 14.80 -0.60
N ILE A 139 -0.73 15.27 -1.68
CA ILE A 139 0.65 15.76 -1.65
C ILE A 139 0.67 17.16 -2.23
N PHE A 140 1.37 18.05 -1.53
CA PHE A 140 1.62 19.42 -1.92
C PHE A 140 3.11 19.58 -2.19
N ASP A 141 3.45 20.27 -3.27
CA ASP A 141 4.84 20.50 -3.71
C ASP A 141 5.61 21.49 -2.82
N ARG A 142 4.92 22.07 -1.83
CA ARG A 142 5.44 23.06 -0.88
C ARG A 142 4.79 22.91 0.50
N PRO A 143 5.47 23.31 1.57
CA PRO A 143 4.91 23.31 2.92
C PRO A 143 3.67 24.20 3.06
N LEU A 144 2.63 23.66 3.68
CA LEU A 144 1.44 24.40 4.07
C LEU A 144 1.59 25.08 5.44
N ASP A 145 0.92 26.21 5.63
CA ASP A 145 0.94 26.93 6.90
C ASP A 145 0.39 26.05 8.03
N ALA A 146 1.15 25.94 9.14
CA ALA A 146 0.79 25.04 10.22
C ALA A 146 -0.47 25.46 10.98
N THR A 147 -0.77 26.76 11.04
CA THR A 147 -1.97 27.30 11.70
C THR A 147 -3.21 26.98 10.87
N PHE A 148 -3.15 27.25 9.56
CA PHE A 148 -4.20 26.88 8.60
C PHE A 148 -4.44 25.37 8.58
N VAL A 149 -3.36 24.58 8.56
CA VAL A 149 -3.48 23.12 8.56
C VAL A 149 -4.23 22.61 9.79
N ALA A 150 -3.91 23.13 10.98
CA ALA A 150 -4.50 22.68 12.23
C ALA A 150 -5.95 23.16 12.42
N ASN A 151 -6.26 24.41 12.03
CA ASN A 151 -7.53 25.04 12.33
C ASN A 151 -8.57 24.90 11.22
N ASP A 152 -8.16 24.64 9.98
CA ASP A 152 -9.06 24.65 8.82
C ASP A 152 -8.91 23.36 8.01
N LEU A 153 -7.71 23.05 7.50
CA LEU A 153 -7.51 21.95 6.54
C LEU A 153 -7.79 20.55 7.13
N LEU A 154 -7.38 20.32 8.38
CA LEU A 154 -7.62 19.09 9.14
C LEU A 154 -8.80 19.23 10.12
N ASP A 155 -9.44 20.41 10.17
CA ASP A 155 -10.68 20.56 10.94
C ASP A 155 -11.79 19.77 10.24
N THR A 156 -12.39 18.88 11.02
CA THR A 156 -13.45 18.00 10.55
C THR A 156 -14.83 18.65 10.54
N THR A 157 -14.93 19.87 11.09
CA THR A 157 -16.15 20.67 11.12
C THR A 157 -16.14 21.80 10.09
N ASP A 158 -14.99 22.11 9.51
CA ASP A 158 -14.86 23.09 8.45
C ASP A 158 -15.45 22.53 7.14
N ALA A 159 -16.55 23.12 6.70
CA ALA A 159 -17.26 22.75 5.48
C ALA A 159 -16.65 23.38 4.20
N VAL A 160 -15.72 24.31 4.34
CA VAL A 160 -15.07 25.05 3.25
C VAL A 160 -13.69 24.45 2.97
N TYR A 161 -12.86 24.32 3.99
CA TYR A 161 -11.46 23.90 3.86
C TYR A 161 -11.16 22.52 4.46
N GLY A 162 -12.07 21.93 5.22
CA GLY A 162 -11.83 20.63 5.85
C GLY A 162 -11.69 19.52 4.80
N MET A 163 -10.51 18.93 4.69
CA MET A 163 -10.29 17.80 3.76
C MET A 163 -11.13 16.58 4.12
N THR A 164 -11.42 16.38 5.41
CA THR A 164 -12.30 15.31 5.87
C THR A 164 -13.74 15.54 5.41
N SER A 165 -14.26 16.76 5.52
CA SER A 165 -15.60 17.15 5.02
C SER A 165 -15.71 17.02 3.50
N ASN A 166 -14.60 17.25 2.79
CA ASN A 166 -14.50 17.18 1.33
C ASN A 166 -14.21 15.76 0.79
N TYR A 167 -14.05 14.77 1.67
CA TYR A 167 -13.98 13.37 1.29
C TYR A 167 -15.38 12.75 1.30
N THR A 168 -15.92 12.48 0.11
CA THR A 168 -17.31 12.08 -0.06
C THR A 168 -17.45 10.74 -0.77
N ARG A 169 -18.51 10.03 -0.46
CA ARG A 169 -19.02 8.87 -1.18
C ARG A 169 -20.39 9.22 -1.73
N ASN A 170 -20.52 9.24 -3.05
CA ASN A 170 -21.74 9.69 -3.74
C ASN A 170 -22.22 11.09 -3.32
N GLY A 171 -21.27 12.00 -3.07
CA GLY A 171 -21.58 13.38 -2.65
C GLY A 171 -21.99 13.53 -1.19
N VAL A 172 -21.99 12.45 -0.40
CA VAL A 172 -22.18 12.50 1.06
C VAL A 172 -20.82 12.33 1.73
N ALA A 173 -20.50 13.18 2.71
CA ALA A 173 -19.25 13.06 3.47
C ALA A 173 -19.11 11.65 4.06
N VAL A 174 -17.92 11.07 3.91
CA VAL A 174 -17.60 9.77 4.49
C VAL A 174 -17.60 9.92 6.01
N VAL A 175 -18.24 8.98 6.71
CA VAL A 175 -18.19 8.95 8.17
C VAL A 175 -16.76 8.59 8.56
N TYR A 176 -16.18 9.37 9.46
CA TYR A 176 -14.83 9.14 9.93
C TYR A 176 -14.80 8.93 11.44
N ASP A 177 -13.75 8.25 11.91
CA ASP A 177 -13.41 8.16 13.31
C ASP A 177 -12.32 9.19 13.64
N SER A 178 -12.62 10.07 14.59
CA SER A 178 -11.69 11.14 14.99
C SER A 178 -10.49 10.64 15.78
N VAL A 179 -10.54 9.40 16.31
CA VAL A 179 -9.51 8.82 17.16
C VAL A 179 -9.13 7.44 16.62
N ILE A 180 -7.83 7.22 16.40
CA ILE A 180 -7.32 5.87 16.14
C ILE A 180 -7.22 5.15 17.48
N ASP A 181 -8.19 4.30 17.81
CA ASP A 181 -8.15 3.52 19.04
C ASP A 181 -8.78 2.12 18.91
N ALA A 182 -9.10 1.48 20.03
CA ALA A 182 -9.70 0.14 20.06
C ALA A 182 -11.23 0.14 19.98
N SER A 183 -11.84 1.30 20.19
CA SER A 183 -13.25 1.59 19.96
C SER A 183 -13.40 1.97 18.49
N TYR A 184 -14.59 1.75 17.92
CA TYR A 184 -14.88 2.14 16.55
C TYR A 184 -16.12 3.02 16.53
N VAL A 185 -16.09 4.08 15.72
CA VAL A 185 -17.30 4.81 15.31
C VAL A 185 -18.07 3.96 14.31
N THR A 186 -19.34 3.69 14.59
CA THR A 186 -20.19 2.88 13.71
C THR A 186 -20.33 3.53 12.33
N GLY A 187 -20.04 2.76 11.28
CA GLY A 187 -20.11 3.22 9.90
C GLY A 187 -18.93 4.08 9.46
N ALA A 188 -17.93 4.32 10.32
CA ALA A 188 -16.72 5.01 9.91
C ALA A 188 -15.91 4.16 8.92
N GLU A 189 -15.52 4.78 7.80
CA GLU A 189 -14.73 4.13 6.75
C GLU A 189 -13.25 4.56 6.81
N ASN A 190 -12.97 5.72 7.41
CA ASN A 190 -11.62 6.24 7.60
C ASN A 190 -11.46 6.92 8.96
N TYR A 191 -10.22 7.08 9.40
CA TYR A 191 -9.87 7.99 10.48
C TYR A 191 -9.68 9.40 9.91
N LYS A 192 -9.64 10.41 10.79
CA LYS A 192 -9.27 11.79 10.40
C LYS A 192 -7.95 11.80 9.61
N ALA A 193 -7.76 12.77 8.72
CA ALA A 193 -6.50 12.89 7.97
C ALA A 193 -5.33 13.33 8.87
N PHE A 194 -4.10 12.94 8.52
CA PHE A 194 -2.88 13.30 9.24
C PHE A 194 -1.83 13.86 8.29
N GLY A 195 -1.12 14.91 8.74
CA GLY A 195 0.00 15.52 8.02
C GLY A 195 1.38 15.01 8.48
N ASN A 196 2.36 15.00 7.57
CA ASN A 196 3.77 14.90 7.95
C ASN A 196 4.27 16.20 8.62
N GLN A 197 5.45 16.18 9.24
CA GLN A 197 6.00 17.35 9.95
C GLN A 197 6.18 18.60 9.07
N ALA A 198 6.34 18.43 7.77
CA ALA A 198 6.49 19.53 6.82
C ALA A 198 5.14 20.03 6.27
N ASN A 199 4.01 19.43 6.64
CA ASN A 199 2.67 19.71 6.10
C ASN A 199 2.64 19.71 4.56
N THR A 200 3.28 18.71 3.96
CA THR A 200 3.38 18.50 2.50
C THR A 200 2.73 17.20 2.06
N TYR A 201 2.54 16.27 2.99
CA TYR A 201 1.87 15.00 2.73
C TYR A 201 0.79 14.80 3.77
N PHE A 202 -0.42 14.52 3.30
CA PHE A 202 -1.59 14.23 4.12
C PHE A 202 -2.12 12.86 3.74
N PHE A 203 -2.40 12.01 4.72
CA PHE A 203 -2.94 10.68 4.48
C PHE A 203 -4.19 10.45 5.32
N PHE A 204 -5.13 9.68 4.77
CA PHE A 204 -6.37 9.28 5.39
C PHE A 204 -6.24 7.78 5.70
N PRO A 205 -6.01 7.40 6.97
CA PRO A 205 -5.96 6.00 7.33
C PRO A 205 -7.36 5.43 7.23
N GLU A 206 -7.52 4.37 6.48
CA GLU A 206 -8.81 3.70 6.34
C GLU A 206 -9.09 2.83 7.60
N CYS A 207 -10.34 2.80 8.06
CA CYS A 207 -10.78 2.06 9.24
C CYS A 207 -11.06 0.58 8.94
N VAL A 208 -10.97 -0.24 10.00
CA VAL A 208 -11.50 -1.60 9.99
C VAL A 208 -12.92 -1.56 10.56
N ASN A 209 -13.92 -1.94 9.78
CA ASN A 209 -15.31 -2.02 10.21
C ASN A 209 -15.52 -3.31 11.01
N SER A 210 -15.74 -3.17 12.31
CA SER A 210 -16.44 -4.11 13.19
C SER A 210 -15.92 -5.56 13.33
N ASN A 211 -14.90 -6.02 12.60
CA ASN A 211 -14.35 -7.38 12.78
C ASN A 211 -12.83 -7.44 12.56
N SER A 212 -12.23 -8.45 13.17
CA SER A 212 -10.81 -8.63 13.48
C SER A 212 -9.85 -8.85 12.29
N TYR A 213 -10.15 -8.35 11.09
CA TYR A 213 -9.32 -8.52 9.89
C TYR A 213 -8.99 -7.18 9.23
N ALA A 214 -7.74 -7.03 8.79
CA ALA A 214 -7.29 -5.86 8.04
C ALA A 214 -7.88 -5.88 6.63
N ILE A 215 -9.13 -5.49 6.50
CA ILE A 215 -9.78 -5.17 5.23
C ILE A 215 -10.18 -3.71 5.33
N TYR A 216 -9.83 -2.92 4.32
CA TYR A 216 -10.13 -1.50 4.28
C TYR A 216 -11.62 -1.34 3.97
N ASN A 217 -12.39 -1.13 5.03
CA ASN A 217 -13.84 -1.26 5.00
C ASN A 217 -14.47 0.01 4.42
N ARG A 218 -14.50 0.04 3.09
CA ARG A 218 -15.35 0.91 2.31
C ARG A 218 -16.70 0.23 2.17
N VAL A 219 -17.79 0.90 2.53
CA VAL A 219 -19.10 0.24 2.74
C VAL A 219 -19.48 -0.70 1.61
N TYR A 220 -19.87 -1.91 2.03
CA TYR A 220 -20.19 -3.07 1.20
C TYR A 220 -21.58 -3.01 0.56
N ASP A 221 -22.45 -2.08 1.00
CA ASP A 221 -23.82 -1.99 0.51
C ASP A 221 -23.87 -1.73 -1.01
N ALA A 222 -24.91 -2.27 -1.66
CA ALA A 222 -25.14 -2.30 -3.11
C ALA A 222 -25.29 -0.93 -3.83
N GLY A 223 -24.85 0.16 -3.19
CA GLY A 223 -24.76 1.49 -3.77
C GLY A 223 -23.45 1.73 -4.54
N SER A 224 -23.35 2.90 -5.14
CA SER A 224 -22.16 3.31 -5.89
C SER A 224 -20.94 3.40 -4.96
N LYS A 225 -19.86 2.71 -5.34
CA LYS A 225 -18.58 2.60 -4.62
C LYS A 225 -17.62 3.74 -4.96
N LYS A 226 -18.17 4.86 -5.40
CA LYS A 226 -17.45 5.99 -5.95
C LYS A 226 -17.16 7.02 -4.86
N TYR A 227 -15.87 7.20 -4.63
CA TYR A 227 -15.32 8.15 -3.68
C TYR A 227 -14.74 9.33 -4.42
N THR A 228 -14.86 10.50 -3.83
CA THR A 228 -14.26 11.74 -4.33
C THR A 228 -13.61 12.46 -3.17
N LEU A 229 -12.34 12.83 -3.34
CA LEU A 229 -11.67 13.80 -2.48
C LEU A 229 -11.45 15.08 -3.29
N SER A 230 -12.09 16.15 -2.83
CA SER A 230 -11.87 17.50 -3.36
C SER A 230 -10.82 18.19 -2.51
N ILE A 231 -9.77 18.72 -3.15
CA ILE A 231 -8.75 19.50 -2.47
C ILE A 231 -9.22 20.96 -2.44
N PRO A 232 -9.42 21.57 -1.26
CA PRO A 232 -9.85 22.96 -1.18
C PRO A 232 -8.70 23.91 -1.50
N SER A 233 -8.97 25.23 -1.47
CA SER A 233 -7.88 26.20 -1.53
C SER A 233 -7.03 26.09 -0.26
N VAL A 234 -5.70 26.19 -0.41
CA VAL A 234 -4.76 26.02 0.70
C VAL A 234 -3.85 27.23 0.86
N GLN A 235 -3.37 27.47 2.06
CA GLN A 235 -2.39 28.51 2.36
C GLN A 235 -0.99 27.89 2.59
N ASP A 236 0.02 28.44 1.92
CA ASP A 236 1.42 28.04 2.13
C ASP A 236 2.06 28.78 3.32
N VAL A 237 3.25 28.33 3.75
CA VAL A 237 4.02 28.95 4.85
C VAL A 237 4.42 30.42 4.61
N TYR A 238 4.23 30.94 3.40
CA TYR A 238 4.46 32.36 3.07
C TYR A 238 3.16 33.19 3.10
N GLY A 239 2.04 32.58 3.51
CA GLY A 239 0.73 33.21 3.55
C GLY A 239 0.04 33.31 2.19
N THR A 240 0.59 32.69 1.15
CA THR A 240 0.02 32.73 -0.20
C THR A 240 -1.12 31.72 -0.32
N TRP A 241 -2.25 32.14 -0.88
CA TRP A 241 -3.39 31.27 -1.15
C TRP A 241 -3.28 30.60 -2.53
N TRP A 242 -3.58 29.30 -2.56
CA TRP A 242 -3.53 28.46 -3.75
C TRP A 242 -4.89 27.83 -3.98
N THR A 243 -5.58 28.25 -5.05
CA THR A 243 -6.81 27.59 -5.47
C THR A 243 -6.48 26.35 -6.28
N ILE A 244 -6.74 25.19 -5.67
CA ILE A 244 -6.52 23.89 -6.28
C ILE A 244 -7.89 23.39 -6.74
N ASN A 245 -8.28 23.69 -7.98
CA ASN A 245 -9.50 23.13 -8.56
C ASN A 245 -9.26 21.67 -8.99
N SER A 246 -8.86 20.82 -8.04
CA SER A 246 -8.56 19.42 -8.28
C SER A 246 -9.39 18.54 -7.37
N SER A 247 -9.99 17.52 -7.97
CA SER A 247 -10.59 16.41 -7.23
C SER A 247 -10.03 15.12 -7.81
N VAL A 248 -9.83 14.14 -6.92
CA VAL A 248 -9.59 12.76 -7.33
C VAL A 248 -10.85 11.97 -7.09
N THR A 249 -11.23 11.17 -8.08
CA THR A 249 -12.37 10.27 -7.99
C THR A 249 -11.89 8.86 -8.25
N PHE A 250 -12.37 7.92 -7.45
CA PHE A 250 -11.93 6.53 -7.50
C PHE A 250 -13.01 5.59 -6.96
N GLU A 251 -12.93 4.32 -7.34
CA GLU A 251 -13.92 3.31 -6.99
C GLU A 251 -13.27 2.16 -6.21
N THR A 252 -13.98 1.62 -5.22
CA THR A 252 -13.54 0.40 -4.53
C THR A 252 -14.15 -0.85 -5.15
N VAL A 253 -13.51 -2.00 -4.95
CA VAL A 253 -13.95 -3.28 -5.52
C VAL A 253 -15.30 -3.74 -4.97
N ASP A 254 -15.99 -4.55 -5.76
CA ASP A 254 -17.29 -5.15 -5.45
C ASP A 254 -17.26 -6.10 -4.24
N SER A 255 -16.10 -6.68 -3.91
CA SER A 255 -15.88 -7.54 -2.76
C SER A 255 -14.46 -7.46 -2.19
N ASP A 256 -14.31 -7.81 -0.91
CA ASP A 256 -12.99 -7.93 -0.27
C ASP A 256 -12.04 -8.81 -1.09
N LEU A 257 -10.75 -8.56 -0.94
CA LEU A 257 -9.74 -9.43 -1.49
C LEU A 257 -9.68 -10.74 -0.66
N PRO A 258 -9.52 -11.91 -1.30
CA PRO A 258 -9.35 -13.16 -0.56
C PRO A 258 -8.05 -13.12 0.26
N GLY A 259 -8.02 -13.87 1.36
CA GLY A 259 -6.82 -13.97 2.20
C GLY A 259 -5.60 -14.45 1.42
N TRP A 260 -4.40 -14.04 1.85
CA TRP A 260 -3.15 -14.40 1.18
C TRP A 260 -2.68 -15.82 1.52
N MET A 261 -1.91 -16.43 0.61
CA MET A 261 -1.33 -17.76 0.80
C MET A 261 0.12 -17.67 1.30
N GLU A 262 0.42 -18.32 2.43
CA GLU A 262 1.75 -18.29 3.05
C GLU A 262 2.81 -19.09 2.31
N SER A 263 2.39 -20.25 1.83
CA SER A 263 3.24 -21.28 1.26
C SER A 263 3.27 -21.17 -0.26
N ALA A 264 4.38 -21.61 -0.85
CA ALA A 264 4.39 -21.93 -2.26
C ALA A 264 3.50 -23.16 -2.49
N PRO A 265 2.90 -23.35 -3.69
CA PRO A 265 2.35 -24.64 -4.03
C PRO A 265 3.49 -25.67 -4.06
N VAL A 266 3.14 -26.92 -3.84
CA VAL A 266 4.08 -28.03 -3.77
C VAL A 266 3.88 -28.88 -5.01
N ASP A 267 4.99 -29.26 -5.65
CA ASP A 267 4.95 -30.27 -6.72
C ASP A 267 4.51 -31.62 -6.13
N ASN A 268 3.53 -32.24 -6.77
CA ASN A 268 2.91 -33.49 -6.35
C ASN A 268 3.10 -34.58 -7.41
N GLY A 269 4.34 -34.70 -7.90
CA GLY A 269 4.73 -35.71 -8.90
C GLY A 269 4.41 -35.27 -10.33
N SER A 270 4.86 -34.08 -10.72
CA SER A 270 4.78 -33.64 -12.12
C SER A 270 5.63 -34.52 -13.02
N SER A 271 5.00 -35.11 -14.05
CA SER A 271 5.60 -36.09 -14.97
C SER A 271 4.72 -36.24 -16.21
N ASP A 272 5.25 -36.87 -17.27
CA ASP A 272 4.51 -37.17 -18.50
C ASP A 272 3.94 -35.90 -19.17
N GLY A 273 4.68 -34.79 -19.08
CA GLY A 273 4.23 -33.46 -19.54
C GLY A 273 3.11 -32.82 -18.71
N ILE A 274 2.70 -33.44 -17.60
CA ILE A 274 1.61 -32.96 -16.75
C ILE A 274 2.18 -32.31 -15.49
N LEU A 275 1.87 -31.03 -15.31
CA LEU A 275 2.07 -30.32 -14.04
C LEU A 275 1.04 -30.82 -13.03
N ARG A 276 1.50 -31.23 -11.85
CA ARG A 276 0.66 -31.63 -10.71
C ARG A 276 1.09 -30.88 -9.47
N ILE A 277 0.21 -30.06 -8.93
CA ILE A 277 0.51 -29.25 -7.75
C ILE A 277 -0.58 -29.36 -6.69
N THR A 278 -0.18 -29.16 -5.44
CA THR A 278 -1.09 -28.96 -4.30
C THR A 278 -0.72 -27.68 -3.56
N TRP A 279 -1.66 -27.14 -2.79
CA TRP A 279 -1.42 -26.00 -1.92
C TRP A 279 -2.30 -26.08 -0.67
N ASP A 280 -2.05 -25.18 0.27
CA ASP A 280 -2.91 -24.97 1.42
C ASP A 280 -3.84 -23.79 1.16
N ALA A 281 -5.08 -23.89 1.63
CA ALA A 281 -5.99 -22.75 1.63
C ALA A 281 -5.43 -21.64 2.56
N PRO A 282 -5.67 -20.35 2.26
CA PRO A 282 -5.36 -19.26 3.18
C PRO A 282 -5.94 -19.54 4.58
N PRO A 283 -5.17 -19.39 5.66
CA PRO A 283 -5.70 -19.42 7.00
C PRO A 283 -6.88 -18.45 7.16
N ALA A 284 -7.92 -18.84 7.87
CA ALA A 284 -9.08 -17.98 8.14
C ALA A 284 -8.70 -16.67 8.86
N SER A 285 -7.51 -16.63 9.49
CA SER A 285 -6.96 -15.43 10.11
C SER A 285 -6.49 -14.36 9.12
N TYR A 286 -6.31 -14.70 7.84
CA TYR A 286 -5.61 -13.85 6.85
C TYR A 286 -6.53 -13.11 5.88
N GLY A 287 -7.83 -13.23 6.06
CA GLY A 287 -8.81 -12.50 5.27
C GLY A 287 -10.01 -13.38 4.91
N ALA A 288 -10.78 -12.91 3.93
CA ALA A 288 -11.98 -13.61 3.49
C ALA A 288 -11.65 -14.96 2.84
N THR A 289 -12.52 -15.95 3.07
CA THR A 289 -12.42 -17.26 2.43
C THR A 289 -12.50 -17.11 0.90
N PRO A 290 -11.58 -17.71 0.13
CA PRO A 290 -11.63 -17.69 -1.34
C PRO A 290 -12.88 -18.41 -1.86
N SER A 291 -13.48 -17.92 -2.95
CA SER A 291 -14.49 -18.66 -3.73
C SER A 291 -13.87 -19.69 -4.69
N GLY A 292 -12.56 -19.58 -4.95
CA GLY A 292 -11.78 -20.54 -5.73
C GLY A 292 -10.35 -20.07 -5.95
N TYR A 293 -9.62 -20.75 -6.84
CA TYR A 293 -8.22 -20.45 -7.14
C TYR A 293 -7.94 -20.38 -8.65
N ASN A 294 -6.97 -19.56 -9.01
CA ASN A 294 -6.32 -19.53 -10.32
C ASN A 294 -4.87 -20.02 -10.21
N VAL A 295 -4.39 -20.74 -11.22
CA VAL A 295 -3.04 -21.27 -11.32
C VAL A 295 -2.35 -20.65 -12.52
N TYR A 296 -1.16 -20.13 -12.31
CA TYR A 296 -0.34 -19.52 -13.34
C TYR A 296 1.03 -20.19 -13.42
N VAL A 297 1.59 -20.21 -14.62
CA VAL A 297 2.95 -20.68 -14.88
C VAL A 297 3.76 -19.67 -15.68
N SER A 298 5.07 -19.67 -15.51
CA SER A 298 6.01 -18.87 -16.29
C SER A 298 7.34 -19.60 -16.47
N ASP A 299 8.08 -19.26 -17.51
CA ASP A 299 9.51 -19.60 -17.67
C ASP A 299 10.43 -18.62 -16.89
N SER A 300 9.86 -17.55 -16.34
CA SER A 300 10.53 -16.54 -15.53
C SER A 300 9.94 -16.48 -14.12
N GLU A 301 10.81 -16.51 -13.10
CA GLU A 301 10.41 -16.38 -11.70
C GLU A 301 9.58 -15.11 -11.44
N TYR A 302 9.88 -14.03 -12.17
CA TYR A 302 9.40 -12.69 -11.85
C TYR A 302 8.32 -12.14 -12.80
N ALA A 303 8.15 -12.69 -14.00
CA ALA A 303 7.30 -12.09 -15.04
C ALA A 303 6.61 -13.14 -15.92
N GLN A 304 5.77 -12.70 -16.88
CA GLN A 304 5.23 -13.51 -17.99
C GLN A 304 4.37 -14.72 -17.60
N TYR A 305 3.69 -14.64 -16.46
CA TYR A 305 2.79 -15.67 -15.99
C TYR A 305 1.55 -15.81 -16.89
N THR A 306 1.31 -17.05 -17.35
CA THR A 306 0.16 -17.46 -18.15
C THR A 306 -0.83 -18.23 -17.28
N LEU A 307 -2.12 -17.89 -17.38
CA LEU A 307 -3.20 -18.58 -16.66
C LEU A 307 -3.43 -19.98 -17.24
N LEU A 308 -3.42 -21.02 -16.40
CA LEU A 308 -3.63 -22.40 -16.83
C LEU A 308 -5.09 -22.85 -16.79
N ASN A 309 -5.84 -22.48 -15.75
CA ASN A 309 -7.23 -22.90 -15.56
C ASN A 309 -8.19 -21.94 -16.29
N THR A 310 -8.09 -21.88 -17.61
CA THR A 310 -8.92 -21.01 -18.46
C THR A 310 -10.40 -21.40 -18.50
N GLU A 311 -10.72 -22.63 -18.09
CA GLU A 311 -12.07 -23.20 -18.05
C GLU A 311 -12.91 -22.70 -16.85
N GLY A 312 -12.28 -22.04 -15.87
CA GLY A 312 -12.94 -21.49 -14.69
C GLY A 312 -12.09 -21.61 -13.42
N LEU A 313 -12.59 -21.02 -12.33
CA LEU A 313 -11.93 -21.10 -11.02
C LEU A 313 -11.88 -22.54 -10.51
N ILE A 314 -10.80 -22.89 -9.83
CA ILE A 314 -10.68 -24.15 -9.10
C ILE A 314 -11.44 -23.98 -7.78
N THR A 315 -12.65 -24.53 -7.71
CA THR A 315 -13.58 -24.34 -6.57
C THR A 315 -13.65 -25.57 -5.64
N SER A 316 -13.25 -26.75 -6.12
CA SER A 316 -13.25 -27.99 -5.35
C SER A 316 -11.82 -28.44 -5.01
N GLY A 317 -11.34 -28.09 -3.81
CA GLY A 317 -10.07 -28.57 -3.26
C GLY A 317 -8.88 -27.63 -3.49
N THR A 318 -7.69 -28.11 -3.11
CA THR A 318 -6.42 -27.37 -3.16
C THR A 318 -5.37 -28.08 -3.99
N SER A 319 -5.80 -28.68 -5.10
CA SER A 319 -4.95 -29.39 -6.05
C SER A 319 -5.30 -29.02 -7.49
N TYR A 320 -4.32 -29.11 -8.37
CA TYR A 320 -4.51 -28.87 -9.79
C TYR A 320 -3.60 -29.77 -10.62
N SER A 321 -4.10 -30.18 -11.78
CA SER A 321 -3.29 -30.91 -12.76
C SER A 321 -3.65 -30.47 -14.17
N LYS A 322 -2.64 -30.18 -14.99
CA LYS A 322 -2.82 -29.75 -16.38
C LYS A 322 -1.60 -30.15 -17.21
N ASP A 323 -1.84 -30.56 -18.45
CA ASP A 323 -0.79 -30.75 -19.44
C ASP A 323 -0.17 -29.38 -19.79
N VAL A 324 1.14 -29.25 -19.59
CA VAL A 324 1.92 -28.04 -19.89
C VAL A 324 3.14 -28.35 -20.78
N GLY A 325 3.35 -29.61 -21.14
CA GLY A 325 4.59 -30.11 -21.73
C GLY A 325 5.73 -30.30 -20.73
N ALA A 326 6.81 -30.95 -21.18
CA ALA A 326 8.01 -31.11 -20.37
C ALA A 326 8.81 -29.80 -20.33
N GLY A 327 9.33 -29.45 -19.16
CA GLY A 327 10.06 -28.19 -18.96
C GLY A 327 10.14 -27.77 -17.50
N ASP A 328 10.85 -26.67 -17.27
CA ASP A 328 10.96 -26.01 -15.97
C ASP A 328 9.99 -24.83 -15.92
N TYR A 329 9.10 -24.82 -14.93
CA TYR A 329 8.06 -23.81 -14.79
C TYR A 329 8.06 -23.21 -13.39
N TYR A 330 8.01 -21.89 -13.33
CA TYR A 330 7.68 -21.14 -12.11
C TYR A 330 6.17 -21.10 -11.94
N VAL A 331 5.67 -21.70 -10.86
CA VAL A 331 4.24 -21.90 -10.63
C VAL A 331 3.75 -21.01 -9.49
N ARG A 332 2.54 -20.47 -9.66
CA ARG A 332 1.87 -19.64 -8.65
C ARG A 332 0.38 -19.95 -8.57
N VAL A 333 -0.13 -19.99 -7.35
CA VAL A 333 -1.56 -20.12 -7.06
C VAL A 333 -2.09 -18.81 -6.50
N VAL A 334 -3.31 -18.49 -6.87
CA VAL A 334 -3.94 -17.21 -6.60
C VAL A 334 -5.36 -17.45 -6.11
N PRO A 335 -5.66 -17.21 -4.83
CA PRO A 335 -7.03 -17.26 -4.35
C PRO A 335 -7.82 -16.13 -4.99
N VAL A 336 -9.11 -16.39 -5.25
CA VAL A 336 -10.04 -15.45 -5.88
C VAL A 336 -11.31 -15.39 -5.04
N LYS A 337 -11.88 -14.19 -4.88
CA LYS A 337 -13.21 -13.99 -4.32
C LYS A 337 -14.11 -13.39 -5.42
N ASN A 338 -15.27 -14.03 -5.64
CA ASN A 338 -16.19 -13.82 -6.77
C ASN A 338 -15.62 -14.19 -8.15
N ASN A 339 -16.46 -14.49 -9.13
CA ASN A 339 -16.12 -15.08 -10.43
C ASN A 339 -15.30 -14.16 -11.38
N ILE A 340 -14.24 -13.50 -10.90
CA ILE A 340 -13.31 -12.73 -11.72
C ILE A 340 -12.43 -13.73 -12.49
N VAL A 341 -13.00 -14.23 -13.58
CA VAL A 341 -12.32 -15.04 -14.60
C VAL A 341 -12.07 -14.11 -15.77
N ASN A 342 -11.01 -13.31 -15.76
CA ASN A 342 -10.64 -12.59 -16.98
C ASN A 342 -9.14 -12.36 -17.11
N GLY A 343 -8.51 -13.26 -17.90
CA GLY A 343 -7.58 -13.05 -19.02
C GLY A 343 -6.34 -12.15 -18.89
N SER A 344 -6.34 -11.15 -18.03
CA SER A 344 -5.22 -10.27 -17.76
C SER A 344 -4.75 -10.60 -16.36
N TYR A 345 -3.45 -10.87 -16.18
CA TYR A 345 -2.81 -11.11 -14.88
C TYR A 345 -3.36 -10.12 -13.83
N PRO A 346 -4.34 -10.52 -13.01
CA PRO A 346 -4.93 -9.60 -12.07
C PRO A 346 -3.85 -9.44 -11.01
N GLY A 347 -3.50 -8.20 -10.67
CA GLY A 347 -2.66 -7.90 -9.52
C GLY A 347 -3.31 -8.29 -8.17
N SER A 348 -4.07 -9.39 -8.10
CA SER A 348 -4.81 -9.89 -6.95
C SER A 348 -3.88 -10.34 -5.81
N SER A 349 -3.51 -9.39 -4.97
CA SER A 349 -3.62 -9.37 -3.50
C SER A 349 -3.54 -10.63 -2.59
N GLY A 350 -3.34 -11.85 -3.09
CA GLY A 350 -3.37 -13.07 -2.27
C GLY A 350 -2.43 -14.19 -2.76
N PHE A 351 -1.38 -13.84 -3.51
CA PHE A 351 -0.52 -14.82 -4.17
C PHE A 351 0.16 -15.80 -3.20
N SER A 352 0.28 -17.06 -3.63
CA SER A 352 1.26 -17.98 -3.08
C SER A 352 2.68 -17.48 -3.36
N ARG A 353 3.65 -17.99 -2.60
CA ARG A 353 5.05 -17.93 -3.04
C ARG A 353 5.22 -18.69 -4.36
N VAL A 354 6.28 -18.39 -5.09
CA VAL A 354 6.64 -19.09 -6.34
C VAL A 354 7.39 -20.37 -6.00
N VAL A 355 7.13 -21.43 -6.74
CA VAL A 355 7.93 -22.66 -6.74
C VAL A 355 8.42 -22.92 -8.17
N LEU A 356 9.66 -23.38 -8.31
CA LEU A 356 10.15 -23.97 -9.55
C LEU A 356 9.75 -25.44 -9.58
N VAL A 357 9.03 -25.85 -10.62
CA VAL A 357 8.63 -27.25 -10.85
C VAL A 357 9.21 -27.73 -12.16
N THR A 358 9.93 -28.85 -12.11
CA THR A 358 10.42 -29.54 -13.30
C THR A 358 9.42 -30.62 -13.69
N VAL A 359 8.81 -30.47 -14.85
CA VAL A 359 7.89 -31.46 -15.44
C VAL A 359 8.71 -32.36 -16.36
N THR A 360 8.85 -33.64 -16.00
CA THR A 360 9.60 -34.59 -16.82
C THR A 360 8.79 -35.08 -18.01
N PRO A 361 9.46 -35.58 -19.07
CA PRO A 361 8.81 -36.24 -20.21
C PRO A 361 7.91 -37.41 -19.81
#